data_AF-A0A2A4NNM1-F1
#
_entry.id   AF-A0A2A4NNM1-F1
#
_cell.length_a   1.000
_cell.length_b   1.000
_cell.length_c   1.000
_cell.angle_alpha   90.00
_cell.angle_beta   90.00
_cell.angle_gamma   90.00
#
_symmetry.space_group_name_H-M   'P 1'
#
loop_
_entity.id
_entity.type
_entity.pdbx_description
1 polymer ?
#
loop_
_entity_poly.entity_id
_entity_poly.type
_entity_poly.pdbx_seq_one_letter_code
_entity_poly.pdbx_strand_id
1 'polypeptide(L)'
;MTVFEDFECPFCAKIGAKVKLFQALYPGRVNFVFKHMPLTSIHPAAQLASEAAVEAQVQGKFWEYHDILFQNQKALDRPNLERYAEQVGLDMAKFKTIIG
;
A
#
# COMPACT_ATOMS: atom_id res chain seq x y z
N MET A 1 8.92 10.77 -10.80
CA MET A 1 8.12 9.77 -11.54
C MET A 1 6.90 9.42 -10.71
N THR A 2 5.73 9.43 -11.33
CA THR A 2 4.48 9.08 -10.65
C THR A 2 4.12 7.64 -10.99
N VAL A 3 3.73 6.86 -9.98
CA VAL A 3 3.28 5.47 -10.11
C VAL A 3 1.84 5.41 -9.63
N PHE A 4 0.95 4.92 -10.48
CA PHE A 4 -0.43 4.64 -10.10
C PHE A 4 -0.56 3.18 -9.70
N GLU A 5 -1.19 2.92 -8.57
CA GLU A 5 -1.22 1.59 -7.98
C GLU A 5 -2.57 1.18 -7.41
N ASP A 6 -2.79 -0.12 -7.43
CA ASP A 6 -3.90 -0.82 -6.81
C ASP A 6 -3.29 -2.05 -6.11
N PHE A 7 -3.61 -2.23 -4.83
CA PHE A 7 -3.02 -3.27 -4.00
C PHE A 7 -3.46 -4.70 -4.37
N GLU A 8 -4.59 -4.88 -5.04
CA GLU A 8 -5.02 -6.20 -5.57
C GLU A 8 -4.48 -6.46 -6.99
N CYS A 9 -3.98 -5.43 -7.68
CA CYS A 9 -3.50 -5.58 -9.05
C CYS A 9 -2.17 -6.35 -9.13
N PRO A 10 -2.11 -7.53 -9.78
CA PRO A 10 -0.86 -8.31 -9.88
C PRO A 10 0.19 -7.64 -10.78
N PHE A 11 -0.21 -6.75 -11.68
CA PHE A 11 0.73 -5.96 -12.48
C PHE A 11 1.37 -4.83 -11.67
N CYS A 12 0.63 -4.19 -10.76
CA CYS A 12 1.16 -3.17 -9.86
C CYS A 12 2.27 -3.75 -8.97
N ALA A 13 2.08 -4.96 -8.43
CA ALA A 13 3.12 -5.65 -7.65
C ALA A 13 4.42 -5.88 -8.45
N LYS A 14 4.31 -6.29 -9.72
CA LYS A 14 5.47 -6.46 -10.61
C LYS A 14 6.17 -5.12 -10.91
N ILE A 15 5.42 -4.03 -11.00
CA ILE A 15 5.97 -2.68 -11.23
C ILE A 15 6.71 -2.19 -9.98
N GLY A 16 6.17 -2.42 -8.78
CA GLY A 16 6.79 -2.00 -7.51
C GLY A 16 8.23 -2.51 -7.35
N ALA A 17 8.47 -3.78 -7.70
CA ALA A 17 9.83 -4.36 -7.68
C ALA A 17 10.79 -3.64 -8.65
N LYS A 18 10.31 -3.28 -9.86
CA LYS A 18 11.11 -2.55 -10.86
C LYS A 18 11.36 -1.11 -10.44
N VAL A 19 10.40 -0.47 -9.78
CA VAL A 19 10.54 0.88 -9.22
C VAL A 19 11.65 0.92 -8.18
N LYS A 20 11.67 -0.04 -7.25
CA LYS A 20 12.76 -0.17 -6.25
C LYS A 20 14.13 -0.34 -6.92
N LEU A 21 14.21 -1.20 -7.93
CA LEU A 21 15.45 -1.38 -8.71
C LEU A 21 15.88 -0.07 -9.39
N PHE A 22 14.96 0.65 -10.02
CA PHE A 22 15.26 1.92 -10.69
C PHE A 22 15.74 2.98 -9.69
N GLN A 23 15.13 3.07 -8.52
CA GLN A 23 15.58 3.98 -7.47
C GLN A 23 17.02 3.68 -7.03
N ALA A 24 17.36 2.39 -6.90
CA ALA A 24 18.71 1.96 -6.55
C ALA A 24 19.76 2.25 -7.63
N LEU A 25 19.37 2.21 -8.91
CA LEU A 25 20.25 2.54 -10.04
C LEU A 25 20.51 4.05 -10.19
N TYR A 26 19.59 4.89 -9.70
CA TYR A 26 19.65 6.35 -9.84
C TYR A 26 19.51 7.08 -8.48
N PRO A 27 20.40 6.80 -7.51
CA PRO A 27 20.28 7.35 -6.17
C PRO A 27 20.33 8.88 -6.19
N GLY A 28 19.35 9.52 -5.54
CA GLY A 28 19.25 10.97 -5.45
C GLY A 28 18.83 11.69 -6.74
N ARG A 29 18.55 10.98 -7.83
CA ARG A 29 18.17 11.58 -9.13
C ARG A 29 16.70 11.45 -9.46
N VAL A 30 15.99 10.57 -8.76
CA VAL A 30 14.59 10.22 -9.07
C VAL A 30 13.79 10.21 -7.77
N ASN A 31 12.72 11.00 -7.76
CA ASN A 31 11.70 10.93 -6.73
C ASN A 31 10.50 10.13 -7.25
N PHE A 32 10.04 9.18 -6.46
CA PHE A 32 8.82 8.42 -6.75
C PHE A 32 7.66 8.98 -5.95
N VAL A 33 6.54 9.22 -6.63
CA VAL A 33 5.27 9.60 -6.02
C VAL A 33 4.28 8.51 -6.34
N PHE A 34 3.78 7.82 -5.31
CA PHE A 34 2.76 6.80 -5.44
C PHE A 34 1.38 7.45 -5.34
N LYS A 35 0.47 7.02 -6.20
CA LYS A 35 -0.93 7.48 -6.23
C LYS A 35 -1.85 6.26 -6.27
N HIS A 36 -2.72 6.15 -5.28
CA HIS A 36 -3.73 5.10 -5.26
C HIS A 36 -4.74 5.30 -6.40
N MET A 37 -5.01 4.22 -7.13
CA MET A 37 -5.96 4.14 -8.24
C MET A 37 -6.78 2.83 -8.11
N PRO A 38 -7.62 2.71 -7.06
CA PRO A 38 -8.34 1.48 -6.78
C PRO A 38 -9.36 1.16 -7.89
N LEU A 39 -9.20 -0.01 -8.51
CA LEU A 39 -10.08 -0.50 -9.58
C LEU A 39 -11.27 -1.26 -8.99
N THR A 40 -12.15 -0.54 -8.31
CA THR A 40 -13.24 -1.08 -7.48
C THR A 40 -14.23 -1.98 -8.22
N SER A 41 -14.29 -1.92 -9.56
CA SER A 41 -15.14 -2.79 -10.37
C SER A 41 -14.64 -4.23 -10.47
N ILE A 42 -13.34 -4.48 -10.25
CA ILE A 42 -12.71 -5.79 -10.39
C ILE A 42 -11.87 -6.19 -9.16
N HIS A 43 -11.57 -5.23 -8.29
CA HIS A 43 -10.78 -5.40 -7.08
C HIS A 43 -11.58 -4.89 -5.87
N PRO A 44 -12.33 -5.77 -5.18
CA PRO A 44 -13.28 -5.38 -4.15
C PRO A 44 -12.63 -4.82 -2.88
N ALA A 45 -11.39 -5.21 -2.56
CA ALA A 45 -10.62 -4.73 -1.42
C ALA A 45 -9.71 -3.53 -1.74
N ALA A 46 -9.50 -3.19 -3.02
CA ALA A 46 -8.58 -2.13 -3.43
C ALA A 46 -8.85 -0.77 -2.78
N GLN A 47 -10.12 -0.38 -2.63
CA GLN A 47 -10.50 0.88 -1.99
C GLN A 47 -10.08 0.89 -0.51
N LEU A 48 -10.49 -0.13 0.24
CA LEU A 48 -10.20 -0.24 1.68
C LEU A 48 -8.69 -0.36 1.94
N ALA A 49 -7.98 -1.11 1.10
CA ALA A 49 -6.53 -1.22 1.17
C ALA A 49 -5.83 0.13 0.89
N SER A 50 -6.37 0.94 -0.02
CA SER A 50 -5.85 2.29 -0.29
C SER A 50 -6.07 3.24 0.88
N GLU A 51 -7.25 3.23 1.50
CA GLU A 51 -7.56 4.02 2.70
C GLU A 51 -6.64 3.64 3.87
N ALA A 52 -6.45 2.32 4.07
CA ALA A 52 -5.53 1.79 5.06
C ALA A 52 -4.08 2.28 4.84
N ALA A 53 -3.62 2.30 3.59
CA ALA A 53 -2.27 2.77 3.25
C ALA A 53 -2.11 4.28 3.47
N VAL A 54 -3.15 5.07 3.22
CA VAL A 54 -3.14 6.51 3.53
C VAL A 54 -3.02 6.74 5.04
N GLU A 55 -3.73 5.97 5.87
CA GLU A 55 -3.58 6.08 7.32
C GLU A 55 -2.18 5.65 7.78
N ALA A 56 -1.62 4.59 7.20
CA ALA A 56 -0.23 4.22 7.47
C ALA A 56 0.74 5.35 7.09
N GLN A 57 0.47 6.11 6.04
CA GLN A 57 1.24 7.30 5.68
C GLN A 57 1.12 8.41 6.72
N VAL A 58 -0.08 8.69 7.22
CA VAL A 58 -0.30 9.68 8.29
C VAL A 58 0.52 9.33 9.53
N GLN A 59 0.66 8.03 9.83
CA GLN A 59 1.44 7.53 10.96
C GLN A 59 2.94 7.31 10.67
N GLY A 60 3.42 7.65 9.46
CA GLY A 60 4.84 7.55 9.10
C GLY A 60 5.35 6.14 8.78
N LYS A 61 4.44 5.21 8.48
CA LYS A 61 4.69 3.78 8.23
C LYS A 61 4.22 3.32 6.85
N PHE A 62 4.12 4.27 5.90
CA PHE A 62 3.62 4.00 4.56
C PHE A 62 4.38 2.85 3.89
N TRP A 63 5.71 2.86 3.88
CA TRP A 63 6.49 1.88 3.11
C TRP A 63 6.40 0.47 3.70
N GLU A 64 6.48 0.34 5.02
CA GLU A 64 6.32 -0.93 5.69
C GLU A 64 4.93 -1.52 5.43
N TYR A 65 3.89 -0.68 5.49
CA TYR A 65 2.51 -1.10 5.25
C TYR A 65 2.26 -1.40 3.75
N HIS A 66 2.67 -0.53 2.85
CA HIS A 66 2.63 -0.73 1.40
C HIS A 66 3.27 -2.07 1.00
N ASP A 67 4.46 -2.36 1.53
CA ASP A 67 5.18 -3.59 1.21
C ASP A 67 4.45 -4.84 1.70
N ILE A 68 3.88 -4.82 2.92
CA ILE A 68 3.15 -5.98 3.44
C ILE A 68 1.83 -6.21 2.70
N LEU A 69 1.15 -5.15 2.24
CA LEU A 69 -0.05 -5.30 1.39
C LEU A 69 0.29 -6.00 0.07
N PHE A 70 1.35 -5.56 -0.62
CA PHE A 70 1.79 -6.20 -1.86
C PHE A 70 2.32 -7.63 -1.69
N GLN A 71 2.83 -7.99 -0.51
CA GLN A 71 3.19 -9.38 -0.20
C GLN A 71 1.96 -10.27 -0.01
N ASN A 72 0.80 -9.69 0.33
CA ASN A 72 -0.40 -10.41 0.72
C ASN A 72 -1.63 -10.04 -0.14
N GLN A 73 -1.46 -9.76 -1.43
CA GLN A 73 -2.53 -9.24 -2.32
C GLN A 73 -3.84 -10.06 -2.33
N LYS A 74 -3.78 -11.34 -1.96
CA LYS A 74 -4.96 -12.24 -1.91
C LYS A 74 -5.75 -12.17 -0.60
N ALA A 75 -5.26 -11.42 0.39
CA ALA A 75 -5.80 -11.36 1.74
C ALA A 75 -5.79 -9.90 2.21
N LEU A 76 -6.61 -9.07 1.58
CA LEU A 76 -6.75 -7.63 1.81
C LEU A 76 -8.13 -7.24 2.37
N ASP A 77 -8.88 -8.21 2.88
CA ASP A 77 -10.09 -7.95 3.65
C ASP A 77 -9.76 -7.29 5.01
N ARG A 78 -10.77 -6.63 5.59
CA ARG A 78 -10.63 -5.80 6.80
C ARG A 78 -9.84 -6.48 7.93
N PRO A 79 -10.12 -7.75 8.32
CA PRO A 79 -9.36 -8.40 9.39
C PRO A 79 -7.86 -8.55 9.07
N ASN A 80 -7.52 -8.82 7.82
CA ASN A 80 -6.12 -8.92 7.41
C ASN A 80 -5.45 -7.55 7.38
N LEU A 81 -6.12 -6.50 6.90
CA LEU A 81 -5.59 -5.13 6.95
C LEU A 81 -5.28 -4.70 8.38
N GLU A 82 -6.20 -4.95 9.33
CA GLU A 82 -5.95 -4.70 10.76
C GLU A 82 -4.75 -5.49 11.29
N ARG A 83 -4.64 -6.78 10.95
CA ARG A 83 -3.50 -7.60 11.37
C ARG A 83 -2.17 -7.07 10.81
N TYR A 84 -2.13 -6.62 9.56
CA TYR A 84 -0.92 -6.04 8.98
C TYR A 84 -0.56 -4.70 9.63
N ALA A 85 -1.57 -3.91 10.01
CA ALA A 85 -1.38 -2.64 10.68
C ALA A 85 -0.72 -2.84 12.05
N GLU A 86 -1.18 -3.84 12.81
CA GLU A 86 -0.54 -4.27 14.06
C GLU A 86 0.91 -4.72 13.83
N GLN A 87 1.18 -5.50 12.79
CA GLN A 87 2.51 -6.02 12.48
C GLN A 87 3.54 -4.93 12.17
N VAL A 88 3.13 -3.84 11.53
CA VAL A 88 4.02 -2.70 11.23
C VAL A 88 4.02 -1.64 12.33
N GLY A 89 3.25 -1.86 13.40
CA GLY A 89 3.22 -1.02 14.60
C GLY A 89 2.38 0.26 14.48
N LEU A 90 1.26 0.21 13.74
CA LEU A 90 0.30 1.32 13.69
C LEU A 90 -0.51 1.44 14.99
N ASP A 91 -0.92 2.66 15.30
CA ASP A 91 -1.93 2.98 16.30
C ASP A 91 -3.29 2.47 15.81
N MET A 92 -3.69 1.33 16.38
CA MET A 92 -4.93 0.64 16.00
C MET A 92 -6.20 1.41 16.37
N ALA A 93 -6.14 2.31 17.35
CA ALA A 93 -7.31 3.12 17.69
C ALA A 93 -7.60 4.10 16.54
N LYS A 94 -6.57 4.78 16.03
CA LYS A 94 -6.72 5.67 14.86
C LYS A 94 -7.02 4.88 13.59
N PHE A 95 -6.29 3.78 13.37
CA PHE A 95 -6.43 2.97 12.17
C PHE A 95 -7.87 2.46 11.97
N LYS A 96 -8.49 1.95 13.04
CA LYS A 96 -9.87 1.45 12.99
C LYS A 96 -10.92 2.52 12.69
N THR A 97 -10.64 3.80 12.94
CA THR A 97 -11.55 4.90 12.56
C THR A 97 -11.54 5.21 11.07
N ILE A 98 -10.49 4.81 10.36
CA ILE A 98 -10.36 5.04 8.92
C ILE A 98 -11.00 3.92 8.11
N ILE A 99 -10.78 2.67 8.52
CA ILE A 99 -11.22 1.49 7.77
C ILE A 99 -12.48 0.82 8.35
N GLY A 100 -13.21 1.50 9.25
CA GLY A 100 -14.32 0.97 10.05
C GLY A 100 -15.62 1.72 9.94
#